data_AF-A0A563VX68-F1
#
_entry.id   AF-A0A563VX68-F1
#
_cell.length_a   1.000
_cell.length_b   1.000
_cell.length_c   1.000
_cell.angle_alpha   90.00
_cell.angle_beta   90.00
_cell.angle_gamma   90.00
#
_symmetry.space_group_name_H-M   'P 1'
#
loop_
_entity.id
_entity.type
_entity.pdbx_description
1 polymer ?
#
loop_
_entity_poly.entity_id
_entity_poly.type
_entity_poly.pdbx_seq_one_letter_code
_entity_poly.pdbx_strand_id
1 'polypeptide(L)'
;MMIQKLEFIVIVKLNNLLEEPQVKSIFQSRGLTETTLSKGQIKVWFFQGSYSDFNSTKSWLESEEISQYLNLIEIGLAPDFEIETSAEPELFIEKNYQAFLQNLTKKFNS
;
A
#
# COMPACT_ATOMS: atom_id res chain seq x y z
N MET A 1 -3.18 10.98 27.89
CA MET A 1 -2.39 11.40 26.72
C MET A 1 -3.09 10.80 25.49
N MET A 2 -3.64 11.61 24.59
CA MET A 2 -4.32 11.12 23.38
C MET A 2 -3.25 10.61 22.41
N ILE A 3 -3.31 9.33 22.02
CA ILE A 3 -2.41 8.79 20.99
C ILE A 3 -2.94 9.28 19.65
N GLN A 4 -2.16 10.12 18.97
CA GLN A 4 -2.46 10.55 17.61
C GLN A 4 -2.33 9.33 16.69
N LYS A 5 -3.43 8.96 16.02
CA LYS A 5 -3.40 7.93 14.98
C LYS A 5 -2.88 8.57 13.69
N LEU A 6 -1.94 7.88 13.07
CA LEU A 6 -1.34 8.21 11.79
C LEU A 6 -1.94 7.30 10.72
N GLU A 7 -1.96 7.82 9.50
CA GLU A 7 -2.48 7.13 8.34
C GLU A 7 -1.32 6.64 7.49
N PHE A 8 -1.39 5.39 7.03
CA PHE A 8 -0.32 4.76 6.27
C PHE A 8 -0.85 4.05 5.04
N ILE A 9 -0.02 4.03 4.00
CA ILE A 9 -0.29 3.35 2.73
C ILE A 9 0.73 2.23 2.54
N VAL A 10 0.24 1.09 2.06
CA VAL A 10 1.03 -0.09 1.72
C VAL A 10 0.76 -0.45 0.27
N ILE A 11 1.83 -0.57 -0.51
CA ILE A 11 1.79 -0.91 -1.92
C ILE A 11 2.57 -2.20 -2.12
N VAL A 12 1.91 -3.22 -2.66
CA VAL A 12 2.56 -4.49 -2.97
C VAL A 12 2.24 -4.94 -4.39
N LYS A 13 3.04 -5.89 -4.87
CA LYS A 13 2.72 -6.71 -6.04
C LYS A 13 2.48 -8.15 -5.60
N LEU A 14 1.29 -8.67 -5.88
CA LEU A 14 1.00 -10.10 -5.72
C LEU A 14 1.85 -10.93 -6.67
N ASN A 15 2.42 -12.01 -6.17
CA ASN A 15 3.19 -12.97 -6.98
C ASN A 15 2.23 -13.72 -7.92
N ASN A 16 1.04 -14.05 -7.45
CA ASN A 16 -0.01 -14.72 -8.20
C ASN A 16 -1.39 -14.10 -7.90
N LEU A 17 -2.16 -13.77 -8.94
CA LEU A 17 -3.53 -13.23 -8.78
C LEU A 17 -4.47 -14.19 -8.06
N LEU A 18 -4.26 -15.51 -8.20
CA LEU A 18 -5.09 -16.51 -7.55
C LEU A 18 -4.97 -16.48 -6.01
N GLU A 19 -3.90 -15.89 -5.48
CA GLU A 19 -3.65 -15.78 -4.04
C GLU A 19 -4.31 -14.53 -3.42
N GLU A 20 -4.89 -13.65 -4.25
CA GLU A 20 -5.53 -12.41 -3.80
C GLU A 20 -6.54 -12.61 -2.65
N PRO A 21 -7.46 -13.60 -2.68
CA PRO A 21 -8.40 -13.80 -1.59
C PRO A 21 -7.71 -14.14 -0.26
N GLN A 22 -6.65 -14.93 -0.30
CA GLN A 22 -5.88 -15.32 0.88
C GLN A 22 -5.13 -14.11 1.45
N VAL A 23 -4.40 -13.38 0.60
CA VAL A 23 -3.66 -12.18 0.99
C VAL A 23 -4.60 -11.13 1.58
N LYS A 24 -5.77 -10.92 0.95
CA LYS A 24 -6.79 -10.00 1.43
C LYS A 24 -7.25 -10.35 2.84
N SER A 25 -7.51 -11.62 3.12
CA SER A 25 -7.90 -12.10 4.45
C SER A 25 -6.80 -11.84 5.49
N ILE A 26 -5.54 -12.11 5.16
CA ILE A 26 -4.39 -11.88 6.03
C ILE A 26 -4.25 -10.38 6.32
N PHE A 27 -4.33 -9.52 5.31
CA PHE A 27 -4.21 -8.06 5.45
C PHE A 27 -5.33 -7.48 6.32
N GLN A 28 -6.57 -7.92 6.09
CA GLN A 28 -7.72 -7.50 6.89
C GLN A 28 -7.58 -7.90 8.36
N SER A 29 -7.03 -9.09 8.66
CA SER A 29 -6.79 -9.53 10.04
C SER A 29 -5.80 -8.64 10.81
N ARG A 30 -4.98 -7.87 10.07
CA ARG A 30 -4.02 -6.90 10.61
C ARG A 30 -4.52 -5.46 10.55
N GLY A 31 -5.79 -5.24 10.18
CA GLY A 31 -6.38 -3.91 10.09
C GLY A 31 -6.02 -3.15 8.81
N LEU A 32 -5.45 -3.81 7.80
CA LEU A 32 -5.23 -3.21 6.49
C LEU A 32 -6.49 -3.33 5.64
N THR A 33 -6.92 -2.22 5.06
CA THR A 33 -8.11 -2.11 4.21
C THR A 33 -7.67 -1.88 2.78
N GLU A 34 -8.13 -2.73 1.86
CA GLU A 34 -7.84 -2.58 0.43
C GLU A 34 -8.55 -1.35 -0.12
N THR A 35 -7.84 -0.58 -0.93
CA THR A 35 -8.38 0.62 -1.57
C THR A 35 -8.88 0.30 -2.99
N THR A 36 -9.68 1.19 -3.56
CA THR A 36 -10.11 1.12 -4.97
C THR A 36 -8.95 1.29 -5.97
N LEU A 37 -7.75 1.64 -5.49
CA LEU A 37 -6.55 1.84 -6.30
C LEU A 37 -5.88 0.53 -6.75
N SER A 38 -6.27 -0.61 -6.15
CA SER A 38 -5.78 -1.93 -6.54
C SER A 38 -6.09 -2.23 -8.01
N LYS A 39 -5.06 -2.57 -8.80
CA LYS A 39 -5.20 -2.91 -10.24
C LYS A 39 -4.34 -4.12 -10.60
N GLY A 40 -4.99 -5.19 -11.07
CA GLY A 40 -4.31 -6.43 -11.40
C GLY A 40 -3.53 -6.95 -10.19
N GLN A 41 -2.24 -7.25 -10.37
CA GLN A 41 -1.36 -7.73 -9.30
C GLN A 41 -0.91 -6.63 -8.34
N ILE A 42 -1.03 -5.36 -8.71
CA ILE A 42 -0.65 -4.25 -7.84
C ILE A 42 -1.82 -3.95 -6.91
N LYS A 43 -1.55 -3.98 -5.62
CA LYS A 43 -2.57 -3.79 -4.59
C LYS A 43 -2.13 -2.71 -3.63
N VAL A 44 -3.09 -1.87 -3.27
CA VAL A 44 -2.88 -0.71 -2.40
C VAL A 44 -3.79 -0.84 -1.20
N TRP A 45 -3.20 -0.94 -0.02
CA TRP A 45 -3.92 -1.00 1.24
C TRP A 45 -3.60 0.18 2.14
N PHE A 46 -4.51 0.43 3.06
CA PHE A 46 -4.48 1.52 4.00
C PHE A 46 -4.66 0.99 5.43
N PHE A 47 -3.95 1.56 6.41
CA PHE A 47 -4.24 1.33 7.82
C PHE A 47 -3.97 2.58 8.66
N GLN A 48 -4.63 2.66 9.81
CA GLN A 48 -4.42 3.73 10.79
C GLN A 48 -3.84 3.17 12.07
N GLY A 49 -2.76 3.78 12.57
CA GLY A 49 -2.06 3.29 13.76
C GLY A 49 -1.03 4.27 14.30
N SER A 50 -0.23 3.81 15.24
CA SER A 50 0.96 4.49 15.72
C SER A 50 2.19 4.19 14.83
N TYR A 51 3.29 4.90 15.05
CA TYR A 51 4.58 4.53 14.43
C TYR A 51 5.06 3.11 14.82
N SER A 52 4.65 2.61 16.00
CA SER A 52 4.95 1.23 16.39
C SER A 52 4.20 0.24 15.52
N ASP A 53 2.93 0.52 15.20
CA ASP A 53 2.12 -0.31 14.30
C ASP A 53 2.69 -0.29 12.88
N PHE A 54 3.19 0.88 12.44
CA PHE A 54 3.92 1.00 11.17
C PHE A 54 5.16 0.12 11.12
N ASN A 55 6.06 0.21 12.10
CA ASN A 55 7.29 -0.58 12.12
C ASN A 55 7.00 -2.09 12.18
N SER A 56 5.99 -2.48 12.95
CA SER A 56 5.53 -3.88 13.04
C SER A 56 4.98 -4.37 11.69
N THR A 57 4.14 -3.56 11.04
CA THR A 57 3.56 -3.88 9.73
C THR A 57 4.62 -3.96 8.65
N LYS A 58 5.56 -3.00 8.62
CA LYS A 58 6.69 -3.00 7.69
C LYS A 58 7.56 -4.24 7.85
N SER A 59 7.97 -4.55 9.08
CA SER A 59 8.82 -5.74 9.36
C SER A 59 8.11 -7.04 8.94
N TRP A 60 6.80 -7.11 9.12
CA TRP A 60 6.01 -8.25 8.65
C TRP A 60 5.92 -8.31 7.13
N LEU A 61 5.70 -7.19 6.44
CA LEU A 61 5.67 -7.12 4.97
C LEU A 61 7.01 -7.52 4.33
N GLU A 62 8.10 -7.39 5.08
CA GLU A 62 9.46 -7.79 4.69
C GLU A 62 9.82 -9.23 5.14
N SER A 63 8.91 -9.93 5.81
CA SER A 63 9.15 -11.27 6.34
C SER A 63 8.95 -12.38 5.30
N GLU A 64 9.64 -13.51 5.48
CA GLU A 64 9.50 -14.69 4.61
C GLU A 64 8.07 -15.24 4.55
N GLU A 65 7.31 -15.08 5.65
CA GLU A 65 5.92 -15.55 5.77
C GLU A 65 5.03 -14.96 4.68
N ILE A 66 5.20 -13.68 4.38
CA ILE A 66 4.33 -12.96 3.44
C ILE A 66 4.99 -12.79 2.07
N SER A 67 6.33 -12.80 2.00
CA SER A 67 7.06 -12.62 0.74
C SER A 67 6.79 -13.72 -0.28
N GLN A 68 6.33 -14.90 0.16
CA GLN A 68 5.87 -15.96 -0.73
C GLN A 68 4.65 -15.56 -1.56
N TYR A 69 3.79 -14.67 -1.04
CA TYR A 69 2.55 -14.24 -1.70
C TYR A 69 2.68 -12.92 -2.45
N LEU A 70 3.59 -12.06 -2.01
CA LEU A 70 3.73 -10.71 -2.54
C LEU A 70 5.15 -10.17 -2.45
N ASN A 71 5.42 -9.12 -3.20
CA ASN A 71 6.59 -8.27 -3.03
C ASN A 71 6.14 -6.91 -2.51
N LEU A 72 6.71 -6.47 -1.39
CA LEU A 72 6.56 -5.10 -0.92
C LEU A 72 7.20 -4.14 -1.94
N ILE A 73 6.41 -3.18 -2.43
CA ILE A 73 6.92 -2.10 -3.28
C ILE A 73 7.28 -0.91 -2.40
N GLU A 74 6.32 -0.45 -1.59
CA GLU A 74 6.48 0.75 -0.77
C GLU A 74 5.51 0.74 0.41
N ILE A 75 5.93 1.37 1.51
CA ILE A 75 5.10 1.62 2.69
C ILE A 75 5.52 2.96 3.31
N GLY A 76 4.54 3.80 3.65
CA GLY A 76 4.82 5.15 4.16
C GLY A 76 3.59 5.82 4.79
N LEU A 77 3.78 7.04 5.29
CA LEU A 77 2.69 7.89 5.79
C LEU A 77 1.84 8.39 4.62
N ALA A 78 0.52 8.30 4.72
CA ALA A 78 -0.40 8.73 3.68
C ALA A 78 -0.18 10.21 3.22
N PRO A 79 0.09 11.17 4.13
CA PRO A 79 0.41 12.56 3.73
C PRO A 79 1.73 12.75 2.97
N ASP A 80 2.68 11.82 3.11
CA ASP A 80 3.97 11.88 2.38
C ASP A 80 3.82 11.38 0.94
N PHE A 81 2.71 10.70 0.63
CA PHE A 81 2.28 10.51 -0.74
C PHE A 81 1.56 11.79 -1.15
N GLU A 82 2.03 12.49 -2.19
CA GLU A 82 1.35 13.64 -2.79
C GLU A 82 0.03 13.18 -3.46
N ILE A 83 -0.95 12.83 -2.64
CA ILE A 83 -2.30 12.47 -3.03
C ILE A 83 -3.12 13.72 -2.76
N GLU A 84 -3.19 14.68 -3.70
CA GLU A 84 -4.10 15.81 -3.49
C GLU A 84 -5.53 15.25 -3.42
N THR A 85 -6.17 15.44 -2.28
CA THR A 85 -7.55 15.05 -2.06
C THR A 85 -8.46 16.04 -2.80
N SER A 86 -8.54 15.95 -4.13
CA SER A 86 -9.55 16.65 -4.92
C SER A 86 -10.82 15.80 -4.99
N ALA A 87 -11.98 16.45 -4.97
CA ALA A 87 -13.31 15.87 -4.81
C ALA A 87 -13.79 14.94 -5.95
N GLU A 88 -12.92 14.58 -6.89
CA GLU A 88 -13.19 13.63 -7.96
C GLU A 88 -12.09 12.56 -7.99
N PRO A 89 -12.23 11.48 -7.20
CA PRO A 89 -11.18 10.47 -7.03
C PRO A 89 -10.79 9.79 -8.35
N GLU A 90 -11.68 9.66 -9.32
CA GLU A 90 -11.44 8.83 -10.51
C GLU A 90 -10.50 9.47 -11.54
N LEU A 91 -10.63 10.77 -11.80
CA LEU A 91 -9.79 11.51 -12.78
C LEU A 91 -8.46 12.00 -12.18
N PHE A 92 -8.45 12.26 -10.86
CA PHE A 92 -7.26 12.70 -10.15
C PHE A 92 -6.25 11.55 -9.94
N ILE A 93 -6.77 10.35 -9.70
CA ILE A 93 -5.96 9.15 -9.50
C ILE A 93 -5.31 8.70 -10.81
N GLU A 94 -5.97 8.74 -11.96
CA GLU A 94 -5.35 8.25 -13.21
C GLU A 94 -4.13 9.07 -13.64
N LYS A 95 -4.18 10.40 -13.44
CA LYS A 95 -3.09 11.33 -13.79
C LYS A 95 -1.89 11.20 -12.84
N ASN A 96 -2.15 11.03 -11.54
CA ASN A 96 -1.10 10.85 -10.54
C ASN A 96 -0.61 9.41 -10.44
N TYR A 97 -1.42 8.42 -10.81
CA TYR A 97 -1.02 7.02 -10.94
C TYR A 97 -0.01 6.85 -12.07
N GLN A 98 -0.18 7.55 -13.20
CA GLN A 98 0.84 7.57 -14.26
C GLN A 98 2.13 8.28 -13.82
N ALA A 99 2.05 9.39 -13.08
CA ALA A 99 3.24 10.04 -12.52
C ALA A 99 3.94 9.18 -11.46
N PHE A 100 3.18 8.51 -10.60
CA PHE A 100 3.63 7.52 -9.62
C PHE A 100 4.31 6.32 -10.29
N LEU A 101 3.67 5.73 -11.31
CA LEU A 101 4.26 4.65 -12.11
C LEU A 101 5.49 5.12 -12.89
N GLN A 102 5.51 6.35 -13.42
CA GLN A 102 6.67 6.92 -14.11
C GLN A 102 7.84 7.16 -13.16
N ASN A 103 7.59 7.64 -11.95
CA ASN A 103 8.62 7.84 -10.93
C ASN A 103 9.18 6.50 -10.45
N LEU A 104 8.32 5.50 -10.23
CA LEU A 104 8.75 4.12 -9.99
C LEU A 104 9.58 3.59 -11.17
N THR A 105 9.10 3.73 -12.41
CA THR A 105 9.77 3.22 -13.62
C THR A 105 11.12 3.90 -13.87
N LYS A 106 11.26 5.20 -13.59
CA LYS A 106 12.54 5.91 -13.64
C LYS A 106 13.53 5.36 -12.62
N LYS A 107 13.08 5.14 -11.38
CA LYS A 107 13.91 4.67 -10.27
C LYS A 107 14.46 3.24 -10.47
N PHE A 108 13.84 2.42 -11.32
CA PHE A 108 14.28 1.05 -11.62
C PHE A 108 15.03 0.89 -12.97
N ASN A 109 15.05 1.90 -13.84
CA ASN A 109 15.74 1.86 -15.14
C ASN A 109 16.94 2.84 -15.25
N SER A 110 17.39 3.38 -14.11
CA SER A 110 18.64 4.16 -13.99
C SER A 110 19.61 3.43 -13.08
#